data_AF-A0A434AAP3-F1
#
_entry.id   AF-A0A434AAP3-F1
#
_cell.length_a   1.000
_cell.length_b   1.000
_cell.length_c   1.000
_cell.angle_alpha   90.00
_cell.angle_beta   90.00
_cell.angle_gamma   90.00
#
_symmetry.space_group_name_H-M   'P 1'
#
loop_
_entity.id
_entity.type
_entity.pdbx_description
1 polymer ?
#
loop_
_entity_poly.entity_id
_entity_poly.type
_entity_poly.pdbx_seq_one_letter_code
_entity_poly.pdbx_strand_id
1 'polypeptide(L)'
;MESKLSLSEFRARLQHNTEIGSLKATLGQVRVFPVSGAVKPFYGIFDDKSFHLTTNSLSSSTPFSIKGKYKNSNNTLKVEYVVELNNKFQLLWKRYFPVVCIIAINIFFIFFARGLRRASTIVNLFLLFMAFYSRWKEERKRKKMEQKFVRIFELKKD
;
A
#
# COMPACT_ATOMS: atom_id res chain seq x y z
N MET A 1 15.06 1.99 13.67
CA MET A 1 14.00 2.64 14.46
C MET A 1 13.87 1.88 15.75
N GLU A 2 13.70 2.60 16.84
CA GLU A 2 13.48 2.03 18.16
C GLU A 2 12.01 2.10 18.53
N SER A 3 11.46 0.99 19.02
CA SER A 3 10.14 0.97 19.63
C SER A 3 10.26 1.30 21.10
N LYS A 4 9.33 2.10 21.63
CA LYS A 4 9.19 2.30 23.08
C LYS A 4 8.71 1.05 23.84
N LEU A 5 8.22 0.05 23.11
CA LEU A 5 7.57 -1.13 23.69
C LEU A 5 8.60 -2.17 24.11
N SER A 6 8.27 -2.90 25.17
CA SER A 6 8.98 -4.13 25.49
C SER A 6 8.70 -5.21 24.42
N LEU A 7 9.55 -6.24 24.35
CA LEU A 7 9.39 -7.32 23.37
C LEU A 7 8.05 -8.06 23.52
N SER A 8 7.59 -8.28 24.76
CA SER A 8 6.30 -8.92 25.05
C SER A 8 5.12 -8.03 24.64
N GLU A 9 5.17 -6.73 24.95
CA GLU A 9 4.15 -5.77 24.52
C GLU A 9 4.06 -5.65 23.00
N PHE A 10 5.21 -5.62 22.31
CA PHE A 10 5.24 -5.55 20.86
C PHE A 10 4.56 -6.77 20.23
N ARG A 11 4.83 -7.97 20.75
CA ARG A 11 4.19 -9.21 20.30
C ARG A 11 2.69 -9.23 20.60
N ALA A 12 2.28 -8.79 21.80
CA ALA A 12 0.87 -8.67 22.14
C ALA A 12 0.15 -7.69 21.20
N ARG A 13 0.78 -6.55 20.87
CA ARG A 13 0.24 -5.60 19.89
C ARG A 13 0.20 -6.19 18.48
N LEU A 14 1.19 -6.96 18.05
CA LEU A 14 1.14 -7.69 16.78
C LEU A 14 -0.07 -8.63 16.73
N GLN A 15 -0.28 -9.44 17.76
CA GLN A 15 -1.38 -10.41 17.82
C GLN A 15 -2.76 -9.74 17.89
N HIS A 16 -2.89 -8.65 18.65
CA HIS A 16 -4.15 -7.92 18.78
C HIS A 16 -4.50 -7.15 17.49
N ASN A 17 -3.51 -6.57 16.82
CA ASN A 17 -3.72 -5.69 15.67
C ASN A 17 -3.59 -6.39 14.31
N THR A 18 -3.19 -7.66 14.28
CA THR A 18 -3.01 -8.44 13.04
C THR A 18 -4.00 -9.60 12.99
N GLU A 19 -4.71 -9.70 11.88
CA GLU A 19 -5.45 -10.90 11.52
C GLU A 19 -4.50 -11.86 10.77
N ILE A 20 -4.35 -13.08 11.29
CA ILE A 20 -3.40 -14.07 10.77
C ILE A 20 -3.95 -14.65 9.46
N GLY A 21 -3.15 -14.61 8.40
CA GLY A 21 -3.50 -15.29 7.16
C GLY A 21 -2.58 -14.97 5.98
N SER A 22 -2.82 -15.63 4.85
CA SER A 22 -1.94 -15.54 3.68
C SER A 22 -2.13 -14.22 2.94
N LEU A 23 -1.05 -13.43 2.79
CA LEU A 23 -1.08 -12.14 2.07
C LEU A 23 -1.56 -12.25 0.61
N LYS A 24 -1.50 -13.44 0.01
CA LYS A 24 -2.00 -13.70 -1.36
C LYS A 24 -3.53 -13.65 -1.45
N ALA A 25 -4.26 -13.99 -0.39
CA ALA A 25 -5.73 -14.05 -0.43
C ALA A 25 -6.41 -12.67 -0.41
N THR A 26 -5.78 -11.65 0.16
CA THR A 26 -6.31 -10.27 0.23
C THR A 26 -5.96 -9.40 -1.00
N LEU A 27 -5.21 -9.95 -1.95
CA LEU A 27 -4.86 -9.29 -3.20
C LEU A 27 -6.06 -9.32 -4.16
N GLY A 28 -6.69 -8.16 -4.37
CA GLY A 28 -7.78 -8.00 -5.33
C GLY A 28 -9.20 -8.27 -4.79
N GLN A 29 -9.32 -8.88 -3.61
CA GLN A 29 -10.63 -9.09 -2.97
C GLN A 29 -10.97 -7.91 -2.05
N VAL A 30 -11.96 -7.12 -2.46
CA VAL A 30 -12.74 -6.29 -1.52
C VAL A 30 -13.45 -7.27 -0.60
N ARG A 31 -13.08 -7.33 0.68
CA ARG A 31 -13.82 -8.15 1.64
C ARG A 31 -15.20 -7.51 1.81
N VAL A 32 -16.20 -8.08 1.14
CA VAL A 32 -17.58 -7.56 1.14
C VAL A 32 -18.23 -7.71 2.52
N PHE A 33 -17.73 -8.62 3.37
CA PHE A 33 -18.23 -8.81 4.74
C PHE A 33 -17.10 -9.12 5.74
N PRO A 34 -17.09 -8.49 6.94
CA PRO A 34 -16.23 -8.93 8.03
C PRO A 34 -16.73 -10.28 8.56
N VAL A 35 -15.84 -11.28 8.66
CA VAL A 35 -16.19 -12.65 9.08
C VAL A 35 -16.59 -12.73 10.58
N SER A 36 -16.27 -11.71 11.38
CA SER A 36 -16.87 -11.38 12.69
C SER A 36 -15.96 -10.40 13.44
N GLY A 37 -16.54 -9.51 14.24
CA GLY A 37 -15.82 -8.61 15.16
C GLY A 37 -15.22 -7.34 14.54
N ALA A 38 -14.51 -6.57 15.37
CA ALA A 38 -13.81 -5.35 14.94
C ALA A 38 -12.71 -5.69 13.93
N VAL A 39 -12.72 -5.01 12.77
CA VAL A 39 -11.72 -5.23 11.72
C VAL A 39 -10.34 -4.83 12.23
N LYS A 40 -9.48 -5.82 12.44
CA LYS A 40 -8.09 -5.60 12.83
C LYS A 40 -7.39 -4.72 11.79
N PRO A 41 -6.50 -3.80 12.18
CA PRO A 41 -5.91 -2.85 11.25
C PRO A 41 -4.94 -3.46 10.24
N PHE A 42 -4.32 -4.59 10.56
CA PHE A 42 -3.37 -5.29 9.71
C PHE A 42 -3.80 -6.75 9.45
N TYR A 43 -3.31 -7.29 8.34
CA TYR A 43 -3.49 -8.68 7.93
C TYR A 43 -2.14 -9.23 7.51
N GLY A 44 -1.80 -10.46 7.88
CA GLY A 44 -0.54 -11.07 7.45
C GLY A 44 -0.02 -12.13 8.41
N ILE A 45 1.30 -12.33 8.38
CA ILE A 45 2.01 -13.33 9.17
C ILE A 45 3.12 -12.67 9.98
N PHE A 46 3.38 -13.20 11.16
CA PHE A 46 4.50 -12.78 12.00
C PHE A 46 5.02 -13.97 12.81
N ASP A 47 6.32 -13.95 13.05
CA ASP A 47 7.06 -14.92 13.84
C ASP A 47 7.78 -14.18 14.98
N ASP A 48 8.57 -14.92 15.75
CA ASP A 48 9.33 -14.39 16.88
C ASP A 48 10.38 -13.33 16.53
N LYS A 49 10.79 -13.25 15.26
CA LYS A 49 11.87 -12.37 14.78
C LYS A 49 11.49 -11.52 13.57
N SER A 50 10.40 -11.85 12.88
CA SER A 50 10.02 -11.24 11.61
C SER A 50 8.52 -11.03 11.50
N PHE A 51 8.11 -10.07 10.68
CA PHE A 51 6.71 -9.85 10.35
C PHE A 51 6.56 -9.47 8.89
N HIS A 52 5.43 -9.86 8.30
CA HIS A 52 4.98 -9.44 6.99
C HIS A 52 3.51 -9.08 7.07
N LEU A 53 3.22 -7.79 7.02
CA LEU A 53 1.90 -7.22 7.25
C LEU A 53 1.43 -6.44 6.04
N THR A 54 0.13 -6.49 5.75
CA THR A 54 -0.56 -5.58 4.84
C THR A 54 -1.71 -4.89 5.57
N THR A 55 -2.24 -3.83 4.98
CA THR A 55 -3.40 -3.14 5.55
C THR A 55 -4.66 -3.97 5.32
N ASN A 56 -5.37 -4.24 6.41
CA ASN A 56 -6.68 -4.89 6.33
C ASN A 56 -7.72 -3.79 6.08
N SER A 57 -8.33 -3.80 4.90
CA SER A 57 -9.35 -2.82 4.52
C SER A 57 -10.47 -3.51 3.77
N LEU A 58 -11.71 -3.28 4.23
CA LEU A 58 -12.92 -3.72 3.56
C LEU A 58 -13.10 -3.04 2.19
N SER A 59 -12.70 -1.77 2.08
CA SER A 59 -13.04 -0.91 0.92
C SER A 59 -11.98 -0.89 -0.18
N SER A 60 -10.69 -1.15 0.13
CA SER A 60 -9.67 -1.15 -0.92
C SER A 60 -8.46 -2.02 -0.61
N SER A 61 -8.12 -2.91 -1.54
CA SER A 61 -6.83 -3.61 -1.53
C SER A 61 -5.69 -2.59 -1.67
N THR A 62 -4.68 -2.70 -0.81
CA THR A 62 -3.46 -1.90 -0.89
C THR A 62 -2.33 -2.77 -1.46
N PRO A 63 -1.58 -2.27 -2.44
CA PRO A 63 -0.48 -3.03 -3.04
C PRO A 63 0.78 -3.04 -2.14
N PHE A 64 0.72 -2.42 -0.97
CA PHE A 64 1.86 -2.23 -0.08
C PHE A 64 1.82 -3.23 1.06
N SER A 65 2.98 -3.78 1.39
CA SER A 65 3.18 -4.61 2.56
C SER A 65 4.40 -4.15 3.33
N ILE A 66 4.32 -4.16 4.65
CA ILE A 66 5.44 -3.89 5.54
C ILE A 66 6.08 -5.23 5.88
N LYS A 67 7.34 -5.39 5.51
CA LYS A 67 8.16 -6.51 5.95
C LYS A 67 9.22 -5.99 6.89
N GLY A 68 9.48 -6.73 7.96
CA GLY A 68 10.51 -6.32 8.89
C GLY A 68 10.98 -7.42 9.81
N LYS A 69 12.03 -7.09 10.55
CA LYS A 69 12.60 -7.88 11.63
C LYS A 69 12.64 -7.04 12.89
N TYR A 70 12.58 -7.69 14.03
CA TYR A 70 12.70 -7.04 15.32
C TYR A 70 13.60 -7.85 16.24
N LYS A 71 14.41 -7.15 17.04
CA LYS A 71 15.33 -7.74 18.02
C LYS A 71 15.40 -6.86 19.26
N ASN A 72 15.50 -7.49 20.42
CA ASN A 72 15.83 -6.78 21.66
C ASN A 72 17.35 -6.60 21.73
N SER A 73 17.81 -5.37 21.89
CA SER A 73 19.23 -5.01 22.01
C SER A 73 19.38 -4.06 23.18
N ASN A 74 20.10 -4.44 24.23
CA ASN A 74 20.35 -3.58 25.40
C ASN A 74 19.06 -2.99 26.02
N ASN A 75 18.03 -3.84 26.20
CA ASN A 75 16.74 -3.45 26.77
C ASN A 75 15.91 -2.49 25.89
N THR A 76 16.35 -2.21 24.65
CA THR A 76 15.59 -1.46 23.65
C THR A 76 15.20 -2.35 22.47
N LEU A 77 13.95 -2.22 22.01
CA LEU A 77 13.45 -3.00 20.89
C LEU A 77 13.78 -2.30 19.56
N LYS A 78 14.71 -2.88 18.81
CA LYS A 78 15.08 -2.39 17.48
C LYS A 78 14.19 -3.04 16.43
N VAL A 79 13.53 -2.22 15.63
CA VAL A 79 12.65 -2.63 14.55
C VAL A 79 13.22 -2.12 13.23
N GLU A 80 13.54 -3.06 12.35
CA GLU A 80 13.98 -2.81 10.99
C GLU A 80 12.85 -3.22 10.05
N TYR A 81 12.31 -2.27 9.28
CA TYR A 81 11.22 -2.56 8.36
C TYR A 81 11.42 -1.86 7.02
N VAL A 82 10.86 -2.45 5.99
CA VAL A 82 10.79 -1.91 4.63
C VAL A 82 9.35 -2.00 4.15
N VAL A 83 8.88 -0.91 3.54
CA VAL A 83 7.59 -0.88 2.86
C VAL A 83 7.81 -1.36 1.42
N GLU A 84 7.48 -2.62 1.16
CA GLU A 84 7.58 -3.22 -0.16
C GLU A 84 6.24 -3.20 -0.87
N LEU A 85 6.30 -3.22 -2.20
CA LEU A 85 5.13 -3.54 -3.00
C LEU A 85 5.01 -5.05 -3.15
N ASN A 86 3.83 -5.56 -2.86
CA ASN A 86 3.54 -6.98 -2.95
C ASN A 86 3.39 -7.44 -4.42
N ASN A 87 2.96 -6.54 -5.32
CA ASN A 87 2.84 -6.82 -6.76
C ASN A 87 3.55 -5.75 -7.62
N LYS A 88 4.73 -6.10 -8.14
CA LYS A 88 5.53 -5.23 -9.03
C LYS A 88 4.81 -4.93 -10.34
N PHE A 89 4.04 -5.88 -10.88
CA PHE A 89 3.30 -5.69 -12.14
C PHE A 89 2.17 -4.67 -12.01
N GLN A 90 1.45 -4.66 -10.87
CA GLN A 90 0.37 -3.70 -10.65
C GLN A 90 0.89 -2.26 -10.60
N LEU A 91 2.08 -2.05 -10.02
CA LEU A 91 2.75 -0.74 -10.04
C LEU A 91 3.19 -0.36 -11.45
N LEU A 92 3.80 -1.31 -12.18
CA LEU A 92 4.27 -1.08 -13.53
C LEU A 92 3.10 -0.67 -14.44
N TRP A 93 2.01 -1.45 -14.42
CA TRP A 93 0.79 -1.11 -15.12
C TRP A 93 0.25 0.25 -14.71
N LYS A 94 0.05 0.55 -13.42
CA LYS A 94 -0.47 1.87 -13.01
C LYS A 94 0.44 3.04 -13.36
N ARG A 95 1.76 2.83 -13.42
CA ARG A 95 2.74 3.86 -13.80
C ARG A 95 2.73 4.13 -15.30
N TYR A 96 2.64 3.09 -16.13
CA TYR A 96 2.73 3.21 -17.59
C TYR A 96 1.38 3.31 -18.29
N PHE A 97 0.29 2.83 -17.68
CA PHE A 97 -1.06 2.85 -18.24
C PHE A 97 -1.50 4.25 -18.68
N PRO A 98 -1.29 5.34 -17.90
CA PRO A 98 -1.66 6.67 -18.37
C PRO A 98 -0.88 7.09 -19.63
N VAL A 99 0.39 6.69 -19.75
CA VAL A 99 1.22 6.98 -20.94
C VAL A 99 0.71 6.20 -22.16
N VAL A 100 0.41 4.91 -21.97
CA VAL A 100 -0.19 4.08 -23.02
C VAL A 100 -1.54 4.64 -23.47
N CYS A 101 -2.39 5.08 -22.54
CA CYS A 101 -3.66 5.74 -22.85
C CYS A 101 -3.47 7.03 -23.66
N ILE A 102 -2.50 7.88 -23.29
CA ILE A 102 -2.18 9.09 -24.05
C ILE A 102 -1.79 8.72 -25.48
N ILE A 103 -0.89 7.75 -25.68
CA ILE A 103 -0.45 7.33 -27.01
C ILE A 103 -1.64 6.80 -27.83
N ALA A 104 -2.43 5.87 -27.26
CA ALA A 104 -3.57 5.26 -27.92
C ALA A 104 -4.63 6.29 -28.33
N ILE A 105 -4.92 7.26 -27.45
CA ILE A 105 -5.89 8.31 -27.72
C ILE A 105 -5.37 9.28 -28.78
N ASN A 106 -4.09 9.64 -28.77
CA ASN A 106 -3.53 10.49 -29.83
C ASN A 106 -3.58 9.79 -31.20
N ILE A 107 -3.27 8.49 -31.26
CA ILE A 107 -3.44 7.68 -32.48
C ILE A 107 -4.91 7.69 -32.92
N PHE A 108 -5.85 7.45 -32.01
CA PHE A 108 -7.28 7.51 -32.32
C PHE A 108 -7.70 8.85 -32.91
N PHE A 109 -7.24 9.98 -32.35
CA PHE A 109 -7.55 11.31 -32.88
C PHE A 109 -6.98 11.56 -34.29
N ILE A 110 -5.80 10.99 -34.61
CA ILE A 110 -5.18 11.12 -35.94
C ILE A 110 -5.97 10.35 -37.00
N PHE A 111 -6.40 9.12 -36.69
CA PHE A 111 -7.04 8.24 -37.66
C PHE A 111 -8.56 8.47 -37.78
N PHE A 112 -9.25 8.72 -36.67
CA PHE A 112 -10.72 8.73 -36.63
C PHE A 112 -11.35 10.10 -36.41
N ALA A 113 -10.65 11.06 -35.81
CA ALA A 113 -11.23 12.36 -35.43
C ALA A 113 -10.45 13.55 -36.02
N ARG A 114 -10.14 13.46 -37.33
CA ARG A 114 -9.45 14.52 -38.09
C ARG A 114 -10.19 15.85 -37.92
N GLY A 115 -9.55 16.83 -37.28
CA GLY A 115 -10.06 18.19 -37.10
C GLY A 115 -10.40 18.58 -35.66
N LEU A 116 -10.56 17.63 -34.72
CA LEU A 116 -10.87 17.92 -33.30
C LEU A 116 -9.62 18.24 -32.45
N ARG A 117 -8.79 19.19 -32.90
CA ARG A 117 -7.55 19.58 -32.17
C ARG A 117 -7.85 20.03 -30.73
N ARG A 118 -8.91 20.81 -30.51
CA ARG A 118 -9.30 21.28 -29.17
C ARG A 118 -9.68 20.13 -28.23
N ALA A 119 -10.40 19.12 -28.74
CA ALA A 119 -10.80 17.97 -27.92
C ALA A 119 -9.60 17.09 -27.55
N SER A 120 -8.67 16.87 -28.48
CA SER A 120 -7.42 16.15 -28.22
C SER A 120 -6.61 16.79 -27.10
N THR A 121 -6.47 18.12 -27.10
CA THR A 121 -5.76 18.85 -26.04
C THR A 121 -6.42 18.69 -24.67
N ILE A 122 -7.76 18.81 -24.59
CA ILE A 122 -8.51 18.65 -23.34
C ILE A 122 -8.35 17.24 -22.78
N VAL A 123 -8.48 16.21 -23.63
CA VAL A 123 -8.33 14.82 -23.22
C VAL A 123 -6.90 14.53 -22.76
N ASN A 124 -5.88 15.02 -23.47
CA ASN A 124 -4.48 14.85 -23.07
C ASN A 124 -4.19 15.51 -21.71
N LEU A 125 -4.72 16.72 -21.48
CA LEU A 125 -4.56 17.40 -20.19
C LEU A 125 -5.25 16.63 -19.06
N PHE A 126 -6.46 16.11 -19.32
CA PHE A 126 -7.19 15.28 -18.38
C PHE A 126 -6.42 13.99 -18.02
N LEU A 127 -5.86 13.30 -19.02
CA LEU A 127 -5.05 12.10 -18.79
C LEU A 127 -3.77 12.40 -18.00
N LEU A 128 -3.12 13.53 -18.27
CA LEU A 128 -1.94 13.96 -17.53
C LEU A 128 -2.30 14.25 -16.06
N PHE A 129 -3.43 14.91 -15.82
CA PHE A 129 -3.96 15.11 -14.48
C PHE A 129 -4.26 13.77 -13.78
N MET A 130 -4.92 12.83 -14.48
CA MET A 130 -5.20 11.50 -13.96
C MET A 130 -3.93 10.71 -13.62
N ALA A 131 -2.89 10.83 -14.45
CA ALA A 131 -1.58 10.21 -14.20
C ALA A 131 -0.96 10.76 -12.90
N PHE A 132 -0.97 12.08 -12.72
CA PHE A 132 -0.47 12.73 -11.53
C PHE A 132 -1.28 12.37 -10.28
N TYR A 133 -2.61 12.45 -10.38
CA TYR A 133 -3.53 12.10 -9.31
C TYR A 133 -3.37 10.63 -8.86
N SER A 134 -3.21 9.71 -9.81
CA SER A 134 -2.96 8.30 -9.53
C SER A 134 -1.69 8.12 -8.69
N ARG A 135 -0.57 8.71 -9.12
CA ARG A 135 0.70 8.68 -8.38
C ARG A 135 0.58 9.29 -6.98
N TRP A 136 -0.05 10.44 -6.89
CA TRP A 136 -0.26 11.12 -5.61
C TRP A 136 -1.11 10.29 -4.63
N LYS A 137 -2.19 9.67 -5.13
CA LYS A 137 -3.07 8.80 -4.35
C LYS A 137 -2.34 7.57 -3.81
N GLU A 138 -1.45 6.97 -4.60
CA GLU A 138 -0.64 5.82 -4.15
C GLU A 138 0.35 6.20 -3.06
N GLU A 139 1.05 7.32 -3.24
CA GLU A 139 1.98 7.85 -2.25
C GLU A 139 1.27 8.14 -0.91
N ARG A 140 0.07 8.72 -0.97
CA ARG A 140 -0.79 8.95 0.21
C ARG A 140 -1.18 7.64 0.89
N LYS A 141 -1.53 6.60 0.12
CA LYS A 141 -1.86 5.27 0.68
C LYS A 141 -0.65 4.64 1.38
N ARG A 142 0.54 4.72 0.77
CA ARG A 142 1.80 4.24 1.36
C ARG A 142 2.08 4.92 2.70
N LYS A 143 2.08 6.26 2.71
CA LYS A 143 2.33 7.06 3.93
C LYS A 143 1.29 6.78 5.01
N LYS A 144 0.01 6.65 4.66
CA LYS A 144 -1.06 6.35 5.63
C LYS A 144 -0.85 5.00 6.30
N MET A 145 -0.44 3.97 5.54
CA MET A 145 -0.13 2.66 6.09
C MET A 145 1.07 2.72 7.04
N GLU A 146 2.15 3.35 6.61
CA GLU A 146 3.37 3.50 7.41
C GLU A 146 3.11 4.28 8.70
N GLN A 147 2.42 5.41 8.62
CA GLN A 147 2.03 6.20 9.81
C GLN A 147 1.18 5.40 10.79
N LYS A 148 0.25 4.58 10.28
CA LYS A 148 -0.57 3.71 11.12
C LYS A 148 0.28 2.66 11.83
N PHE A 149 1.27 2.09 11.13
CA PHE A 149 2.22 1.13 11.70
C PHE A 149 3.09 1.79 12.78
N VAL A 150 3.75 2.91 12.45
CA VAL A 150 4.57 3.69 13.39
C VAL A 150 3.80 4.08 14.64
N ARG A 151 2.52 4.49 14.49
CA ARG A 151 1.66 4.87 15.62
C ARG A 151 1.29 3.69 16.52
N ILE A 152 0.93 2.54 15.94
CA ILE A 152 0.52 1.35 16.72
C ILE A 152 1.72 0.74 17.45
N PHE A 153 2.90 0.76 16.84
CA PHE A 153 4.12 0.17 17.39
C PHE A 153 5.05 1.16 18.09
N GLU A 154 4.60 2.42 18.24
CA GLU A 154 5.34 3.50 18.91
C GLU A 154 6.81 3.61 18.47
N LEU A 155 7.02 3.55 17.16
CA LEU A 155 8.35 3.63 16.59
C LEU A 155 8.83 5.08 16.61
N LYS A 156 10.03 5.30 17.15
CA LYS A 156 10.77 6.54 17.02
C LYS A 156 11.90 6.36 16.01
N LYS A 157 12.15 7.42 15.26
CA LYS A 157 13.36 7.54 14.46
C LYS A 157 14.44 8.05 15.43
N ASP A 158 15.52 7.29 15.51
CA ASP A 158 16.71 7.65 16.29
C ASP A 158 17.33 8.94 15.75
#